data_AF-X1P7A4-F1
#
_entry.id   AF-X1P7A4-F1
#
_cell.length_a   1.000
_cell.length_b   1.000
_cell.length_c   1.000
_cell.angle_alpha   90.00
_cell.angle_beta   90.00
_cell.angle_gamma   90.00
#
_symmetry.space_group_name_H-M   'P 1'
#
loop_
_entity.id
_entity.type
_entity.pdbx_description
1 polymer ?
#
loop_
_entity_poly.entity_id
_entity_poly.type
_entity_poly.pdbx_seq_one_letter_code
_entity_poly.pdbx_strand_id
1 'polypeptide(L)'
;VNKMEINNQDLKILNILYKNKSLTAYEITRRMFPKLNSDGIRAKTNSIKYRLKRLIELNLIIEEKEDNTNYYSIVKENVQFTRTSQASSPKRTIDLGMGFWIRRNSDWEILNFKE
;
A
#
# COMPACT_ATOMS: atom_id res chain seq x y z
N VAL A 1 -9.02 22.86 0.75
CA VAL A 1 -7.91 21.98 0.32
C VAL A 1 -8.01 20.66 1.09
N ASN A 2 -8.69 19.66 0.53
CA ASN A 2 -8.78 18.33 1.16
C ASN A 2 -7.45 17.60 0.89
N LYS A 3 -6.46 17.77 1.77
CA LYS A 3 -5.28 16.90 1.78
C LYS A 3 -5.74 15.52 2.23
N MET A 4 -6.13 14.66 1.29
CA MET A 4 -6.31 13.23 1.55
C MET A 4 -4.96 12.64 1.95
N GLU A 5 -4.70 12.57 3.26
CA GLU A 5 -3.47 12.00 3.82
C GLU A 5 -3.53 10.47 3.73
N ILE A 6 -2.78 9.90 2.78
CA ILE A 6 -2.42 8.49 2.82
C ILE A 6 -1.55 8.29 4.06
N ASN A 7 -1.97 7.41 4.97
CA ASN A 7 -1.24 7.20 6.22
C ASN A 7 -0.35 5.95 6.16
N ASN A 8 0.46 5.75 7.18
CA ASN A 8 1.43 4.65 7.25
C ASN A 8 0.81 3.25 7.10
N GLN A 9 -0.45 3.04 7.51
CA GLN A 9 -1.10 1.74 7.32
C GLN A 9 -1.51 1.52 5.86
N ASP A 10 -1.96 2.57 5.17
CA ASP A 10 -2.28 2.50 3.73
C ASP A 10 -1.01 2.23 2.90
N LEU A 11 0.10 2.91 3.23
CA LEU A 11 1.41 2.65 2.61
C LEU A 11 1.89 1.21 2.87
N LYS A 12 1.66 0.66 4.07
CA LYS A 12 1.97 -0.75 4.36
C LYS A 12 1.15 -1.70 3.50
N ILE A 13 -0.15 -1.44 3.31
CA ILE A 13 -1.00 -2.24 2.42
C ILE A 13 -0.46 -2.19 0.98
N LEU A 14 -0.16 -1.00 0.47
CA LEU A 14 0.43 -0.84 -0.87
C LEU A 14 1.76 -1.59 -1.00
N ASN A 15 2.63 -1.55 0.01
CA ASN A 15 3.89 -2.32 -0.01
C ASN A 15 3.66 -3.84 -0.04
N ILE A 16 2.67 -4.32 0.70
CA ILE A 16 2.29 -5.73 0.70
C ILE A 16 1.79 -6.16 -0.68
N LEU A 17 0.89 -5.38 -1.27
CA LEU A 17 0.33 -5.65 -2.61
C LEU A 17 1.39 -5.48 -3.72
N TYR A 18 2.34 -4.57 -3.57
CA TYR A 18 3.44 -4.44 -4.52
C TYR A 18 4.30 -5.71 -4.57
N LYS A 19 4.61 -6.26 -3.40
CA LYS A 19 5.38 -7.51 -3.27
C LYS A 19 4.58 -8.76 -3.63
N ASN A 20 3.25 -8.69 -3.65
CA ASN A 20 2.36 -9.83 -3.85
C ASN A 20 1.28 -9.45 -4.87
N LYS A 21 1.38 -9.96 -6.09
CA LYS A 21 0.56 -9.56 -7.26
C LYS A 21 -0.92 -9.30 -6.96
N SER A 22 -1.58 -10.23 -6.25
CA SER A 22 -2.98 -10.13 -5.85
C SER A 22 -3.19 -10.87 -4.53
N LEU A 23 -3.94 -10.30 -3.59
CA LEU A 23 -4.19 -10.89 -2.27
C LEU A 23 -5.59 -10.59 -1.76
N THR A 24 -6.12 -11.47 -0.91
CA THR A 24 -7.36 -11.23 -0.16
C THR A 24 -7.13 -10.29 1.04
N ALA A 25 -8.21 -9.68 1.55
CA ALA A 25 -8.13 -8.86 2.77
C ALA A 25 -7.57 -9.63 3.98
N TYR A 26 -7.89 -10.91 4.09
CA TYR A 26 -7.37 -11.78 5.16
C TYR A 26 -5.86 -11.97 5.05
N GLU A 27 -5.36 -12.24 3.84
CA GLU A 27 -3.93 -12.42 3.57
C GLU A 27 -3.11 -11.16 3.79
N ILE A 28 -3.66 -10.00 3.41
CA ILE A 28 -3.07 -8.69 3.70
C ILE A 28 -2.96 -8.50 5.21
N THR A 29 -4.07 -8.75 5.94
CA THR A 29 -4.12 -8.60 7.39
C THR A 29 -3.10 -9.52 8.08
N ARG A 30 -2.98 -10.78 7.62
CA ARG A 30 -2.02 -11.75 8.15
C ARG A 30 -0.57 -11.32 7.93
N ARG A 31 -0.27 -10.72 6.77
CA ARG A 31 1.07 -10.16 6.48
C ARG A 31 1.36 -8.89 7.28
N MET A 32 0.35 -8.05 7.55
CA MET A 32 0.51 -6.86 8.39
C MET A 32 0.72 -7.20 9.87
N PHE A 33 0.09 -8.27 10.36
CA PHE A 33 0.08 -8.65 11.77
C PHE A 33 0.44 -10.13 11.97
N PRO A 34 1.68 -10.55 11.64
CA PRO A 34 2.06 -11.97 11.61
C PRO A 34 2.02 -12.65 12.99
N LYS A 35 2.02 -11.88 14.08
CA LYS A 35 1.97 -12.39 15.46
C LYS A 35 0.55 -12.65 15.99
N LEU A 36 -0.49 -12.25 15.26
CA LEU A 36 -1.87 -12.47 15.69
C LEU A 36 -2.34 -13.88 15.34
N ASN A 37 -3.14 -14.47 16.23
CA ASN A 37 -3.88 -15.70 15.95
C ASN A 37 -5.05 -15.44 14.99
N SER A 38 -5.71 -16.50 14.52
CA SER A 38 -6.79 -16.42 13.53
C SER A 38 -7.94 -15.49 13.95
N ASP A 39 -8.29 -15.46 15.24
CA ASP A 39 -9.35 -14.58 15.76
C ASP A 39 -8.92 -13.12 15.77
N GLY A 40 -7.68 -12.85 16.18
CA GLY A 40 -7.08 -11.52 16.11
C GLY A 40 -6.97 -11.01 14.67
N ILE A 41 -6.61 -11.87 13.72
CA ILE A 41 -6.62 -11.54 12.30
C ILE A 41 -8.03 -11.22 11.83
N ARG A 42 -9.04 -12.04 12.16
CA ARG A 42 -10.43 -11.78 11.77
C ARG A 42 -10.91 -10.43 12.31
N ALA A 43 -10.60 -10.10 13.56
CA ALA A 43 -10.94 -8.81 14.16
C ALA A 43 -10.30 -7.61 13.43
N LYS A 44 -9.01 -7.73 13.04
CA LYS A 44 -8.31 -6.68 12.29
C LYS A 44 -8.71 -6.60 10.81
N THR A 45 -9.22 -7.69 10.24
CA THR A 45 -9.58 -7.75 8.82
C THR A 45 -10.66 -6.72 8.47
N ASN A 46 -11.61 -6.44 9.35
CA ASN A 46 -12.61 -5.40 9.13
C ASN A 46 -11.99 -4.00 8.99
N SER A 47 -11.00 -3.67 9.84
CA SER A 47 -10.26 -2.42 9.73
C SER A 47 -9.46 -2.32 8.42
N ILE A 48 -8.88 -3.44 7.97
CA ILE A 48 -8.20 -3.51 6.67
C ILE A 48 -9.17 -3.33 5.51
N LYS A 49 -10.38 -3.91 5.56
CA LYS A 49 -11.41 -3.72 4.52
C LYS A 49 -11.79 -2.25 4.34
N TYR A 50 -11.95 -1.48 5.42
CA TYR A 50 -12.20 -0.03 5.31
C TYR A 50 -11.07 0.70 4.57
N ARG A 51 -9.81 0.32 4.82
CA ARG A 51 -8.65 0.90 4.13
C ARG A 51 -8.56 0.49 2.68
N LEU A 52 -8.87 -0.75 2.36
CA LEU A 52 -8.93 -1.24 0.98
C LEU A 52 -10.00 -0.47 0.19
N LYS A 53 -11.20 -0.30 0.75
CA LYS A 53 -12.24 0.52 0.13
C LYS A 53 -11.75 1.94 -0.18
N ARG A 54 -11.09 2.57 0.79
CA ARG A 54 -10.49 3.90 0.60
C ARG A 54 -9.43 3.90 -0.52
N LEU A 55 -8.55 2.91 -0.57
CA LEU A 55 -7.51 2.81 -1.60
C LEU A 55 -8.10 2.58 -3.01
N ILE A 56 -9.25 1.93 -3.11
CA ILE A 56 -10.04 1.79 -4.35
C ILE A 56 -10.64 3.14 -4.75
N GLU A 57 -11.25 3.88 -3.81
CA GLU A 57 -11.78 5.23 -4.07
C GLU A 57 -10.68 6.21 -4.54
N LEU A 58 -9.43 5.94 -4.17
CA LEU A 58 -8.24 6.68 -4.62
C LEU A 58 -7.63 6.16 -5.94
N ASN A 59 -8.21 5.14 -6.56
CA ASN A 59 -7.70 4.47 -7.77
C ASN A 59 -6.27 3.94 -7.66
N LEU A 60 -5.82 3.56 -6.46
CA LEU A 60 -4.47 3.03 -6.24
C LEU A 60 -4.42 1.50 -6.29
N ILE A 61 -5.56 0.87 -5.97
CA ILE A 61 -5.75 -0.57 -6.05
C ILE A 61 -7.09 -0.86 -6.74
N ILE A 62 -7.23 -2.06 -7.27
CA ILE A 62 -8.49 -2.60 -7.80
C ILE A 62 -8.95 -3.78 -6.95
N GLU A 63 -10.25 -4.04 -6.98
CA GLU A 63 -10.88 -5.23 -6.40
C GLU A 63 -11.42 -6.11 -7.52
N GLU A 64 -11.01 -7.37 -7.52
CA GLU A 64 -11.49 -8.40 -8.44
C GLU A 64 -12.18 -9.49 -7.62
N LYS A 65 -13.33 -9.99 -8.10
CA LYS A 65 -14.11 -11.01 -7.40
C LYS A 65 -14.02 -12.34 -8.14
N GLU A 66 -13.57 -13.38 -7.46
CA GLU A 66 -13.45 -14.75 -7.95
C GLU A 66 -14.06 -15.70 -6.90
N ASP A 67 -15.04 -16.54 -7.29
CA ASP A 67 -15.70 -17.52 -6.43
C ASP A 67 -16.10 -16.99 -5.03
N ASN A 68 -16.82 -15.87 -5.01
CA ASN A 68 -17.24 -15.15 -3.79
C ASN A 68 -16.11 -14.60 -2.89
N THR A 69 -14.88 -14.59 -3.38
CA THR A 69 -13.72 -14.04 -2.69
C THR A 69 -13.25 -12.78 -3.41
N ASN A 70 -12.97 -11.73 -2.63
CA ASN A 70 -12.44 -10.47 -3.15
C ASN A 70 -10.91 -10.46 -3.04
N TYR A 71 -10.28 -10.20 -4.17
CA TYR A 71 -8.84 -10.06 -4.33
C TYR A 71 -8.49 -8.62 -4.68
N TYR A 72 -7.34 -8.16 -4.18
CA TYR A 72 -6.88 -6.79 -4.33
C TYR A 72 -5.50 -6.75 -4.95
N SER A 73 -5.29 -5.87 -5.93
CA SER A 73 -4.03 -5.69 -6.63
C SER A 73 -3.77 -4.20 -6.93
N ILE A 74 -2.51 -3.83 -7.16
CA ILE A 74 -2.13 -2.44 -7.45
C ILE A 74 -2.51 -2.05 -8.89
N VAL A 75 -3.03 -0.83 -9.05
CA VAL A 75 -3.17 -0.18 -10.36
C VAL A 75 -1.82 0.39 -10.78
N LYS A 76 -1.11 -0.31 -11.66
CA LYS A 76 0.27 0.03 -12.06
C LYS A 76 0.36 1.37 -12.80
N GLU A 77 -0.73 1.79 -13.43
CA GLU A 77 -0.86 3.06 -14.13
C GLU A 77 -0.85 4.26 -13.16
N ASN A 78 -1.25 4.02 -11.91
CA ASN A 78 -1.42 5.06 -10.89
C ASN A 78 -0.43 4.95 -9.73
N VAL A 79 0.32 3.85 -9.63
CA VAL A 79 1.28 3.60 -8.56
C VAL A 79 2.60 3.10 -9.13
N GLN A 80 3.66 3.89 -8.92
CA GLN A 80 5.01 3.50 -9.26
C GLN A 80 5.86 3.40 -8.00
N PHE A 81 6.62 2.32 -7.90
CA PHE A 81 7.52 2.08 -6.78
C PHE A 81 8.91 2.65 -7.07
N THR A 82 9.50 3.39 -6.12
CA THR A 82 10.88 3.89 -6.24
C THR A 82 11.69 3.58 -4.99
N ARG A 83 12.98 3.30 -5.19
CA ARG A 83 13.97 3.40 -4.11
C ARG A 83 14.41 4.86 -4.04
N THR A 84 14.03 5.56 -2.98
CA THR A 84 14.55 6.90 -2.75
C THR A 84 15.96 6.74 -2.19
N SER A 85 16.94 7.19 -2.95
CA SER A 85 18.30 7.33 -2.44
C SER A 85 18.70 8.80 -2.54
N GLN A 86 19.25 9.35 -1.46
CA GLN A 86 19.90 10.65 -1.51
C GLN A 86 21.40 10.42 -1.64
N ALA A 87 21.99 10.98 -2.70
CA ALA A 87 23.42 11.18 -2.72
C ALA A 87 23.76 12.27 -1.70
N SER A 88 24.31 11.88 -0.55
CA SER A 88 24.82 12.83 0.46
C SER A 88 26.24 13.29 0.13
N SER A 89 26.98 12.50 -0.67
CA SER A 89 28.29 12.84 -1.23
C SER A 89 28.65 11.91 -2.40
N PRO A 90 29.66 12.22 -3.24
CA PRO A 90 30.10 11.36 -4.36
C PRO A 90 30.54 9.95 -3.96
N LYS A 91 30.80 9.70 -2.67
CA LYS A 91 31.26 8.41 -2.13
C LYS A 91 30.28 7.75 -1.15
N ARG A 92 29.12 8.37 -0.86
CA ARG A 92 28.10 7.81 0.05
C ARG A 92 26.68 8.09 -0.45
N THR A 93 26.02 7.02 -0.85
CA THR A 93 24.57 6.98 -1.07
C THR A 93 23.89 6.67 0.26
N ILE A 94 22.99 7.54 0.72
CA ILE A 94 22.08 7.23 1.82
C ILE A 94 20.83 6.62 1.20
N ASP A 95 20.54 5.38 1.55
CA ASP A 95 19.24 4.77 1.24
C ASP A 95 18.19 5.46 2.13
N LEU A 96 17.33 6.28 1.53
CA LEU A 96 16.25 6.97 2.23
C LEU A 96 15.01 6.08 2.36
N GLY A 97 15.04 4.88 1.77
CA GLY A 97 14.02 3.87 1.91
C GLY A 97 13.16 3.65 0.66
N MET A 98 11.98 3.07 0.90
CA MET A 98 11.01 2.69 -0.11
C MET A 98 9.92 3.79 -0.22
N GLY A 99 9.74 4.37 -1.41
CA GLY A 99 8.73 5.41 -1.68
C GLY A 99 7.73 5.00 -2.75
N PHE A 100 6.52 5.56 -2.70
CA PHE A 100 5.49 5.39 -3.73
C PHE A 100 5.31 6.71 -4.48
N TRP A 101 5.40 6.67 -5.80
CA TRP A 101 4.81 7.70 -6.63
C TRP A 101 3.37 7.32 -6.90
N ILE A 102 2.44 8.24 -6.62
CA ILE A 102 1.04 8.08 -6.99
C ILE A 102 0.66 9.15 -8.01
N ARG A 103 -0.13 8.76 -9.01
CA ARG A 103 -0.61 9.69 -10.02
C ARG A 103 -1.89 10.38 -9.54
N ARG A 104 -1.91 11.71 -9.53
CA ARG A 104 -3.08 12.53 -9.16
C ARG A 104 -3.27 13.64 -10.20
N ASN A 105 -4.48 13.78 -10.74
CA ASN A 105 -4.83 14.87 -11.67
C ASN A 105 -3.83 15.07 -12.83
N SER A 106 -3.24 13.97 -13.32
CA SER A 106 -2.19 13.91 -14.36
C SER A 106 -0.74 14.11 -13.91
N ASP A 107 -0.50 14.55 -12.67
CA ASP A 107 0.84 14.73 -12.09
C ASP A 107 1.25 13.56 -11.16
N TRP A 108 2.56 13.39 -10.95
CA TRP A 108 3.11 12.39 -10.04
C TRP A 108 3.49 13.02 -8.70
N GLU A 109 3.03 12.43 -7.59
CA GLU A 109 3.36 12.86 -6.22
C GLU A 109 4.10 11.74 -5.46
N ILE A 110 5.18 12.07 -4.75
CA ILE A 110 5.90 11.13 -3.89
C ILE A 110 5.22 11.03 -2.52
N LEU A 111 4.95 9.80 -2.09
CA LEU A 111 4.61 9.44 -0.72
C LEU A 111 5.77 8.68 -0.08
N ASN A 112 6.34 9.28 0.95
CA ASN A 112 7.44 8.70 1.71
C ASN A 112 6.92 7.92 2.93
N PHE A 113 7.60 6.81 3.26
CA PHE A 113 7.52 6.23 4.58
C PHE A 113 8.13 7.22 5.59
N LYS A 114 7.35 7.63 6.60
CA LYS A 114 7.93 8.05 7.88
C LYS A 114 7.82 6.84 8.79
N GLU A 115 8.94 6.17 9.05
CA GLU A 115 9.01 5.14 10.10
C GLU A 115 8.69 5.74 11.48
#